data_AF-A0A956S625-F1
#
_entry.id   AF-A0A956S625-F1
#
_cell.length_a   1.000
_cell.length_b   1.000
_cell.length_c   1.000
_cell.angle_alpha   90.00
_cell.angle_beta   90.00
_cell.angle_gamma   90.00
#
_symmetry.space_group_name_H-M   'P 1'
#
loop_
_entity.id
_entity.type
_entity.pdbx_description
1 polymer ?
#
loop_
_entity_poly.entity_id
_entity_poly.type
_entity_poly.pdbx_seq_one_letter_code
_entity_poly.pdbx_strand_id
1 'polypeptide(L)'
;AFSTENWKRPKLEVDTLMTLLATYLSKEIKELHANNVKVTTIGDISKLPKNCIEQLNNAFELTKDNTGVNLNLALNYGSRDDIKNAIIDILNDAKCGKINIEEINENTIKNYLDTKSIPDPDLIIRTSGEQRLSNFLMWEAAYSEFYFTDIHWPDFNRIELQKAIYVYQNRDRRFGGLSK
;
A
#
# COMPACT_ATOMS: atom_id res chain seq x y z
N ALA A 1 -3.32 -2.45 -8.12
CA ALA A 1 -2.30 -1.48 -7.64
C ALA A 1 -1.19 -1.38 -8.68
N PHE A 2 -0.72 -0.16 -8.95
CA PHE A 2 0.21 0.18 -10.06
C PHE A 2 1.53 0.67 -9.45
N SER A 3 2.65 0.06 -9.82
CA SER A 3 3.99 0.42 -9.30
C SER A 3 4.69 1.46 -10.17
N THR A 4 5.72 2.13 -9.64
CA THR A 4 6.56 3.06 -10.43
C THR A 4 7.21 2.38 -11.63
N GLU A 5 7.53 1.09 -11.54
CA GLU A 5 8.08 0.33 -12.66
C GLU A 5 7.04 0.00 -13.75
N ASN A 6 5.74 0.11 -13.47
CA ASN A 6 4.70 -0.18 -14.47
C ASN A 6 4.58 0.90 -15.55
N TRP A 7 5.19 2.07 -15.38
CA TRP A 7 5.31 3.06 -16.46
C TRP A 7 6.16 2.58 -17.64
N LYS A 8 6.96 1.52 -17.47
CA LYS A 8 7.72 0.90 -18.56
C LYS A 8 6.86 0.04 -19.49
N ARG A 9 5.59 -0.22 -19.11
CA ARG A 9 4.65 -1.01 -19.92
C ARG A 9 4.14 -0.19 -21.11
N PRO A 10 3.58 -0.83 -22.15
CA PRO A 10 2.97 -0.12 -23.28
C PRO A 10 1.94 0.90 -22.81
N LYS A 11 1.96 2.10 -23.41
CA LYS A 11 1.07 3.20 -23.04
C LYS A 11 -0.41 2.80 -23.02
N LEU A 12 -0.84 2.00 -24.00
CA LEU A 12 -2.21 1.50 -24.08
C LEU A 12 -2.59 0.64 -22.86
N GLU A 13 -1.67 -0.20 -22.36
CA GLU A 13 -1.91 -1.03 -21.17
C GLU A 13 -2.03 -0.14 -19.93
N VAL A 14 -1.13 0.84 -19.78
CA VAL A 14 -1.17 1.80 -18.67
C VAL A 14 -2.48 2.58 -18.67
N ASP A 15 -2.87 3.14 -19.82
CA ASP A 15 -4.10 3.93 -19.96
C ASP A 15 -5.36 3.06 -19.68
N THR A 16 -5.34 1.78 -20.07
CA THR A 16 -6.41 0.81 -19.78
C THR A 16 -6.52 0.53 -18.28
N LEU A 17 -5.39 0.29 -17.60
CA LEU A 17 -5.37 0.06 -16.15
C LEU A 17 -5.91 1.25 -15.37
N MET A 18 -5.56 2.48 -15.78
CA MET A 18 -6.06 3.70 -15.15
C MET A 18 -7.56 3.91 -15.38
N THR A 19 -8.04 3.59 -16.58
CA THR A 19 -9.47 3.64 -16.90
C THR A 19 -10.26 2.63 -16.08
N LEU A 20 -9.72 1.42 -15.90
CA LEU A 20 -10.33 0.38 -15.06
C LEU A 20 -10.43 0.83 -13.60
N LEU A 21 -9.36 1.41 -13.06
CA LEU A 21 -9.33 1.95 -11.69
C LEU A 21 -10.39 3.04 -11.50
N ALA A 22 -10.44 4.03 -12.40
CA ALA A 22 -11.44 5.10 -12.34
C ALA A 22 -12.88 4.56 -12.43
N THR A 23 -13.10 3.57 -13.29
CA THR A 23 -14.42 2.94 -13.47
C THR A 23 -14.84 2.17 -12.21
N TYR A 24 -13.93 1.41 -11.62
CA TYR A 24 -14.19 0.65 -10.40
C TYR A 24 -14.51 1.59 -9.23
N LEU A 25 -13.70 2.61 -9.01
CA LEU A 25 -13.95 3.60 -7.97
C LEU A 25 -15.31 4.26 -8.14
N SER A 26 -15.65 4.71 -9.35
CA SER A 26 -16.94 5.36 -9.61
C SER A 26 -18.14 4.46 -9.32
N LYS A 27 -18.04 3.15 -9.65
CA LYS A 27 -19.13 2.18 -9.46
C LYS A 27 -19.28 1.73 -8.01
N GLU A 28 -18.16 1.41 -7.36
CA GLU A 28 -18.16 0.70 -6.07
C GLU A 28 -18.08 1.66 -4.87
N ILE A 29 -17.73 2.93 -5.05
CA ILE A 29 -17.47 3.81 -3.89
C ILE A 29 -18.68 4.04 -2.99
N LYS A 30 -19.90 4.05 -3.55
CA LYS A 30 -21.13 4.17 -2.75
C LYS A 30 -21.35 2.93 -1.87
N GLU A 31 -21.03 1.75 -2.40
CA GLU A 31 -21.09 0.51 -1.63
C GLU A 31 -20.01 0.47 -0.55
N LEU A 32 -18.78 0.87 -0.88
CA LEU A 32 -17.69 1.00 0.10
C LEU A 32 -18.09 1.96 1.23
N HIS A 33 -18.66 3.12 0.90
CA HIS A 33 -19.13 4.08 1.89
C HIS A 33 -20.25 3.52 2.76
N ALA A 34 -21.26 2.86 2.16
CA ALA A 34 -22.36 2.22 2.89
C ALA A 34 -21.86 1.11 3.85
N ASN A 35 -20.76 0.44 3.50
CA ASN A 35 -20.08 -0.55 4.34
C ASN A 35 -19.07 0.06 5.33
N ASN A 36 -19.08 1.39 5.52
CA ASN A 36 -18.18 2.13 6.42
C ASN A 36 -16.68 1.92 6.10
N VAL A 37 -16.33 1.69 4.83
CA VAL A 37 -14.93 1.55 4.39
C VAL A 37 -14.34 2.93 4.16
N LYS A 38 -13.15 3.19 4.71
CA LYS A 38 -12.36 4.39 4.43
C LYS A 38 -11.40 4.10 3.28
N VAL A 39 -11.32 4.97 2.27
CA VAL A 39 -10.37 4.82 1.16
C VAL A 39 -9.20 5.77 1.36
N THR A 40 -7.98 5.25 1.29
CA THR A 40 -6.73 6.04 1.32
C THR A 40 -5.79 5.58 0.21
N THR A 41 -4.69 6.31 0.00
CA THR A 41 -3.63 5.93 -0.94
C THR A 41 -2.25 6.11 -0.36
N ILE A 42 -1.30 5.36 -0.91
CA ILE A 42 0.15 5.61 -0.83
C ILE A 42 0.73 5.68 -2.25
N GLY A 43 1.86 6.37 -2.40
CA GLY A 43 2.48 6.64 -3.69
C GLY A 43 2.02 7.97 -4.32
N ASP A 44 2.67 8.30 -5.44
CA ASP A 44 2.50 9.60 -6.09
C ASP A 44 1.36 9.59 -7.10
N ILE A 45 0.16 9.99 -6.65
CA ILE A 45 -1.03 10.08 -7.49
C ILE A 45 -1.01 11.22 -8.50
N SER A 46 -0.09 12.20 -8.37
CA SER A 46 -0.04 13.36 -9.28
C SER A 46 0.33 12.99 -10.71
N LYS A 47 0.97 11.83 -10.89
CA LYS A 47 1.32 11.27 -12.21
C LYS A 47 0.17 10.52 -12.89
N LEU A 48 -0.98 10.34 -12.21
CA LEU A 48 -2.11 9.62 -12.78
C LEU A 48 -2.93 10.50 -13.73
N PRO A 49 -3.70 9.92 -14.66
CA PRO A 49 -4.64 10.66 -15.50
C PRO A 49 -5.63 11.48 -14.67
N LYS A 50 -5.99 12.67 -15.16
CA LYS A 50 -6.85 13.63 -14.42
C LYS A 50 -8.18 13.03 -13.96
N ASN A 51 -8.83 12.23 -14.81
CA ASN A 51 -10.08 11.55 -14.47
C ASN A 51 -9.90 10.58 -13.28
N CYS A 52 -8.77 9.87 -13.22
CA CYS A 52 -8.47 8.98 -12.11
C CYS A 52 -8.27 9.75 -10.80
N ILE A 53 -7.52 10.87 -10.85
CA ILE A 53 -7.30 11.75 -9.69
C ILE A 53 -8.64 12.30 -9.18
N GLU A 54 -9.53 12.74 -10.07
CA GLU A 54 -10.85 13.24 -9.71
C GLU A 54 -11.69 12.17 -9.00
N GLN A 55 -11.72 10.94 -9.51
CA GLN A 55 -12.46 9.84 -8.85
C GLN A 55 -11.85 9.46 -7.50
N LEU A 56 -10.52 9.48 -7.37
CA LEU A 56 -9.84 9.23 -6.09
C LEU A 56 -10.19 10.31 -5.07
N ASN A 57 -10.14 11.59 -5.44
CA ASN A 57 -10.50 12.68 -4.54
C ASN A 57 -11.96 12.60 -4.08
N ASN A 58 -12.88 12.26 -5.00
CA ASN A 58 -14.28 12.02 -4.64
C ASN A 58 -14.42 10.86 -3.65
N ALA A 59 -13.66 9.78 -3.84
CA ALA A 59 -13.64 8.64 -2.92
C ALA A 59 -13.09 8.99 -1.53
N PHE A 60 -12.01 9.76 -1.47
CA PHE A 60 -11.44 10.23 -0.21
C PHE A 60 -12.43 11.11 0.54
N GLU A 61 -13.03 12.09 -0.13
CA GLU A 61 -13.97 13.00 0.50
C GLU A 61 -15.22 12.28 1.00
N LEU A 62 -15.79 11.37 0.20
CA LEU A 62 -16.98 10.62 0.59
C LEU A 62 -16.73 9.69 1.78
N THR A 63 -15.51 9.16 1.93
CA THR A 63 -15.18 8.14 2.93
C THR A 63 -14.30 8.64 4.07
N LYS A 64 -14.01 9.94 4.15
CA LYS A 64 -13.05 10.52 5.11
C LYS A 64 -13.39 10.25 6.58
N ASP A 65 -14.70 10.26 6.89
CA ASP A 65 -15.26 10.11 8.24
C ASP A 65 -15.60 8.64 8.58
N ASN A 66 -15.37 7.72 7.63
CA ASN A 66 -15.60 6.30 7.85
C ASN A 66 -14.56 5.74 8.84
N THR A 67 -15.00 4.79 9.65
CA THR A 67 -14.23 4.22 10.78
C THR A 67 -14.01 2.71 10.69
N GLY A 68 -14.52 2.07 9.64
CA GLY A 68 -14.36 0.65 9.38
C GLY A 68 -13.01 0.32 8.75
N VAL A 69 -13.02 -0.66 7.84
CA VAL A 69 -11.79 -1.11 7.15
C VAL A 69 -11.19 0.05 6.36
N ASN A 70 -9.86 0.22 6.45
CA ASN A 70 -9.12 1.12 5.58
C ASN A 70 -8.67 0.38 4.31
N LEU A 71 -9.26 0.70 3.16
CA LEU A 71 -8.82 0.26 1.85
C LEU A 71 -7.72 1.21 1.35
N ASN A 72 -6.46 0.84 1.61
CA ASN A 72 -5.31 1.60 1.16
C ASN A 72 -4.84 1.17 -0.24
N LEU A 73 -4.94 2.08 -1.21
CA LEU A 73 -4.56 1.84 -2.59
C LEU A 73 -3.11 2.30 -2.85
N ALA A 74 -2.20 1.37 -3.13
CA ALA A 74 -0.85 1.70 -3.58
C ALA A 74 -0.85 2.05 -5.08
N LEU A 75 -0.70 3.33 -5.39
CA LEU A 75 -0.82 3.87 -6.75
C LEU A 75 0.42 4.67 -7.13
N ASN A 76 1.07 4.26 -8.22
CA ASN A 76 2.39 4.77 -8.59
C ASN A 76 3.36 4.74 -7.39
N TYR A 77 3.30 3.64 -6.65
CA TYR A 77 4.06 3.42 -5.43
C TYR A 77 5.27 2.52 -5.70
N GLY A 78 6.36 2.76 -4.98
CA GLY A 78 7.49 1.85 -4.89
C GLY A 78 8.32 2.21 -3.66
N SER A 79 8.62 1.21 -2.83
CA SER A 79 9.26 1.40 -1.51
C SER A 79 10.62 2.10 -1.61
N ARG A 80 11.40 1.84 -2.67
CA ARG A 80 12.65 2.58 -2.93
C ARG A 80 12.43 4.07 -3.16
N ASP A 81 11.37 4.45 -3.87
CA ASP A 81 11.07 5.86 -4.14
C ASP A 81 10.55 6.55 -2.89
N ASP A 82 9.68 5.87 -2.14
CA ASP A 82 9.14 6.28 -0.84
C ASP A 82 10.27 6.55 0.18
N ILE A 83 11.17 5.58 0.39
CA ILE A 83 12.34 5.76 1.28
C ILE A 83 13.23 6.92 0.83
N LYS A 84 13.47 7.05 -0.47
CA LYS A 84 14.27 8.16 -1.01
C LYS A 84 13.58 9.52 -0.75
N ASN A 85 12.27 9.62 -0.92
CA ASN A 85 11.51 10.86 -0.63
C ASN A 85 11.51 11.16 0.87
N ALA A 86 11.30 10.16 1.72
CA ALA A 86 11.39 10.30 3.18
C ALA A 86 12.76 10.85 3.63
N ILE A 87 13.86 10.34 3.07
CA ILE A 87 15.22 10.85 3.35
C ILE A 87 15.36 12.32 2.94
N ILE A 88 14.86 12.69 1.75
CA ILE A 88 14.91 14.07 1.27
C ILE A 88 14.15 15.00 2.22
N ASP A 89 12.95 14.59 2.67
CA ASP A 89 12.11 15.38 3.56
C ASP A 89 12.74 15.54 4.96
N ILE A 90 13.32 14.46 5.51
CA ILE A 90 14.10 14.51 6.77
C ILE A 90 15.25 15.51 6.65
N LEU A 91 16.01 15.47 5.55
CA LEU A 91 17.14 16.38 5.34
C LEU A 91 16.69 17.84 5.19
N ASN A 92 15.55 18.09 4.54
CA ASN A 92 15.00 19.43 4.41
C ASN A 92 14.54 19.98 5.77
N ASP A 93 13.84 19.17 6.56
CA ASP A 93 13.41 19.56 7.90
C ASP A 93 14.60 19.75 8.86
N ALA A 94 15.64 18.93 8.75
CA ALA A 94 16.88 19.11 9.51
C ALA A 94 17.58 20.42 9.16
N LYS A 95 17.70 20.75 7.86
CA LYS A 95 18.26 22.04 7.41
C LYS A 95 17.46 23.24 7.90
N CYS A 96 16.15 23.09 8.08
CA CYS A 96 15.28 24.14 8.61
C CYS A 96 15.26 24.19 10.15
N GLY A 97 16.03 23.33 10.83
CA GLY A 97 16.07 23.26 12.29
C GLY A 97 14.81 22.65 12.94
N LYS A 98 13.96 21.95 12.18
CA LYS A 98 12.76 21.29 12.71
C LYS A 98 13.05 19.96 13.40
N ILE A 99 14.17 19.31 13.05
CA ILE A 99 14.61 18.04 13.63
C ILE A 99 16.13 18.04 13.79
N ASN A 100 16.63 17.46 14.88
CA ASN A 100 18.06 17.19 15.05
C ASN A 100 18.42 15.84 14.40
N ILE A 101 19.51 15.80 13.63
CA ILE A 101 20.01 14.57 12.99
C ILE A 101 20.28 13.46 14.01
N GLU A 102 20.70 13.83 15.21
CA GLU A 102 20.98 12.90 16.32
C GLU A 102 19.71 12.23 16.87
N GLU A 103 18.53 12.79 16.59
CA GLU A 103 17.23 12.27 17.03
C GLU A 103 16.59 11.33 15.97
N ILE A 104 17.22 11.18 14.80
CA ILE A 104 16.70 10.31 13.74
C ILE A 104 16.82 8.85 14.16
N ASN A 105 15.68 8.17 14.24
CA ASN A 105 15.56 6.75 14.54
C ASN A 105 14.50 6.09 13.64
N GLU A 106 14.21 4.80 13.86
CA GLU A 106 13.23 4.04 13.08
C GLU A 106 11.82 4.69 13.08
N ASN A 107 11.39 5.24 14.22
CA ASN A 107 10.09 5.92 14.33
C ASN A 107 10.09 7.26 13.58
N THR A 108 11.21 7.97 13.57
CA THR A 108 11.38 9.15 12.72
C THR A 108 11.18 8.76 11.26
N ILE A 109 11.93 7.77 10.76
CA ILE A 109 11.83 7.32 9.35
C ILE A 109 10.39 6.92 9.01
N LYS A 110 9.74 6.12 9.86
CA LYS A 110 8.34 5.70 9.69
C LYS A 110 7.38 6.89 9.52
N ASN A 111 7.59 7.99 10.24
CA ASN A 111 6.75 9.17 10.15
C ASN A 111 6.96 10.01 8.88
N TYR A 112 8.04 9.75 8.14
CA TYR A 112 8.32 10.40 6.85
C TYR A 112 7.97 9.53 5.64
N LEU A 113 7.64 8.25 5.82
CA LEU A 113 7.14 7.39 4.76
C LEU A 113 5.67 7.71 4.41
N ASP A 114 5.25 7.38 3.19
CA ASP A 114 3.86 7.47 2.75
C ASP A 114 2.91 6.67 3.67
N THR A 115 3.44 5.64 4.32
CA THR A 115 2.74 4.70 5.20
C THR A 115 2.59 5.19 6.65
N LYS A 116 3.03 6.41 7.00
CA LYS A 116 3.02 6.93 8.39
C LYS A 116 1.69 6.80 9.15
N SER A 117 0.57 6.78 8.45
CA SER A 117 -0.79 6.68 9.03
C SER A 117 -1.36 5.26 9.05
N ILE A 118 -0.59 4.25 8.62
CA ILE A 118 -1.00 2.85 8.60
C ILE A 118 0.00 1.99 9.39
N PRO A 119 -0.46 0.91 10.05
CA PRO A 119 0.43 -0.03 10.71
C PRO A 119 1.20 -0.86 9.68
N ASP A 120 2.30 -1.46 10.14
CA ASP A 120 3.07 -2.40 9.33
C ASP A 120 2.21 -3.66 9.08
N PRO A 121 2.28 -4.26 7.88
CA PRO A 121 1.45 -5.41 7.56
C PRO A 121 1.91 -6.66 8.31
N ASP A 122 0.99 -7.34 8.97
CA ASP A 122 1.27 -8.64 9.58
C ASP A 122 1.44 -9.75 8.55
N LEU A 123 0.67 -9.68 7.47
CA LEU A 123 0.60 -10.68 6.40
C LEU A 123 0.64 -9.99 5.04
N ILE A 124 1.58 -10.41 4.20
CA ILE A 124 1.66 -10.01 2.79
C ILE A 124 1.32 -11.22 1.92
N ILE A 125 0.27 -11.08 1.12
CA ILE A 125 -0.23 -12.11 0.21
C ILE A 125 0.19 -11.76 -1.22
N ARG A 126 0.77 -12.72 -1.94
CA ARG A 126 1.06 -12.58 -3.37
C ARG A 126 0.58 -13.79 -4.15
N THR A 127 -0.24 -13.50 -5.15
CA THR A 127 -0.85 -14.47 -6.08
C THR A 127 0.08 -14.81 -7.24
N SER A 128 -0.35 -15.74 -8.10
CA SER A 128 0.29 -16.18 -9.35
C SER A 128 1.65 -16.87 -9.21
N GLY A 129 1.96 -17.43 -8.03
CA GLY A 129 3.14 -18.28 -7.77
C GLY A 129 4.46 -17.53 -7.60
N GLU A 130 4.47 -16.21 -7.77
CA GLU A 130 5.69 -15.42 -7.78
C GLU A 130 6.19 -15.11 -6.37
N GLN A 131 7.39 -15.58 -6.03
CA GLN A 131 7.97 -15.44 -4.68
C GLN A 131 8.92 -14.24 -4.58
N ARG A 132 8.37 -13.03 -4.57
CA ARG A 132 9.11 -11.77 -4.40
C ARG A 132 8.19 -10.66 -3.90
N LEU A 133 8.74 -9.59 -3.34
CA LEU A 133 7.95 -8.39 -2.99
C LEU A 133 7.79 -7.41 -4.15
N SER A 134 8.76 -7.37 -5.08
CA SER A 134 8.76 -6.44 -6.21
C SER A 134 8.59 -4.97 -5.79
N ASN A 135 9.45 -4.49 -4.87
CA ASN A 135 9.46 -3.09 -4.42
C ASN A 135 8.20 -2.67 -3.62
N PHE A 136 7.44 -3.63 -3.10
CA PHE A 136 6.26 -3.38 -2.28
C PHE A 136 6.59 -3.41 -0.78
N LEU A 137 6.31 -2.29 -0.09
CA LEU A 137 6.36 -2.13 1.37
C LEU A 137 7.63 -2.71 2.03
N MET A 138 8.82 -2.45 1.49
CA MET A 138 10.03 -3.15 1.95
C MET A 138 10.45 -2.78 3.37
N TRP A 139 10.21 -1.53 3.78
CA TRP A 139 10.48 -1.09 5.15
C TRP A 139 9.49 -1.73 6.12
N GLU A 140 8.21 -1.64 5.78
CA GLU A 140 7.10 -2.14 6.60
C GLU A 140 7.06 -3.67 6.65
N ALA A 141 7.59 -4.34 5.62
CA ALA A 141 7.59 -5.79 5.51
C ALA A 141 8.62 -6.50 6.41
N ALA A 142 9.42 -5.76 7.20
CA ALA A 142 10.55 -6.28 7.95
C ALA A 142 10.20 -7.51 8.83
N TYR A 143 8.99 -7.55 9.38
CA TYR A 143 8.50 -8.63 10.24
C TYR A 143 7.16 -9.23 9.78
N SER A 144 6.81 -9.05 8.51
CA SER A 144 5.61 -9.64 7.93
C SER A 144 5.79 -11.12 7.66
N GLU A 145 4.70 -11.88 7.79
CA GLU A 145 4.61 -13.20 7.21
C GLU A 145 4.27 -13.10 5.71
N PHE A 146 4.85 -13.98 4.91
CA PHE A 146 4.59 -14.04 3.48
C PHE A 146 3.76 -15.27 3.12
N TYR A 147 2.69 -15.03 2.35
CA TYR A 147 1.85 -16.08 1.77
C TYR A 147 1.89 -15.96 0.25
N PHE A 148 2.61 -16.88 -0.40
CA PHE A 148 2.68 -17.00 -1.85
C PHE A 148 1.75 -18.13 -2.31
N THR A 149 0.91 -17.86 -3.31
CA THR A 149 -0.03 -18.85 -3.85
C THR A 149 -0.02 -18.84 -5.37
N ASP A 150 -0.18 -20.02 -5.98
CA ASP A 150 -0.25 -20.19 -7.44
C ASP A 150 -1.60 -19.72 -8.01
N ILE A 151 -2.60 -19.48 -7.17
CA ILE A 151 -3.90 -18.93 -7.58
C ILE A 151 -3.69 -17.56 -8.23
N HIS A 152 -4.22 -17.37 -9.44
CA HIS A 152 -4.17 -16.09 -10.14
C HIS A 152 -5.13 -15.07 -9.50
N TRP A 153 -4.81 -13.77 -9.60
CA TRP A 153 -5.60 -12.70 -8.97
C TRP A 153 -7.11 -12.74 -9.32
N PRO A 154 -7.53 -12.97 -10.58
CA PRO A 154 -8.95 -13.08 -10.92
C PRO A 154 -9.67 -14.24 -10.22
N ASP A 155 -8.95 -15.29 -9.85
CA ASP A 155 -9.49 -16.49 -9.19
C ASP A 155 -9.38 -16.41 -7.66
N PHE A 156 -8.67 -15.42 -7.13
CA PHE A 156 -8.47 -15.22 -5.69
C PHE A 156 -9.73 -14.65 -5.04
N ASN A 157 -10.50 -15.51 -4.39
CA ASN A 157 -11.77 -15.16 -3.76
C ASN A 157 -11.71 -15.21 -2.22
N ARG A 158 -12.86 -15.01 -1.56
CA ARG A 158 -12.99 -15.02 -0.10
C ARG A 158 -12.43 -16.29 0.57
N ILE A 159 -12.60 -17.46 -0.05
CA ILE A 159 -12.11 -18.74 0.49
C ILE A 159 -10.58 -18.76 0.46
N GLU A 160 -9.96 -18.25 -0.59
CA GLU A 160 -8.50 -18.16 -0.69
C GLU A 160 -7.91 -17.17 0.33
N LEU A 161 -8.60 -16.05 0.59
CA LEU A 161 -8.21 -15.13 1.66
C LEU A 161 -8.27 -15.82 3.04
N GLN A 162 -9.33 -16.59 3.32
CA GLN A 162 -9.46 -17.34 4.57
C GLN A 162 -8.33 -18.37 4.73
N LYS A 163 -7.91 -19.06 3.65
CA LYS A 163 -6.76 -19.96 3.68
C LYS A 163 -5.47 -19.23 4.02
N ALA A 164 -5.23 -18.06 3.42
CA ALA A 164 -4.05 -17.25 3.72
C ALA A 164 -4.01 -16.82 5.20
N ILE A 165 -5.15 -16.38 5.74
CA ILE A 165 -5.29 -16.02 7.16
C ILE A 165 -5.07 -17.25 8.05
N TYR A 166 -5.64 -18.40 7.71
CA TYR A 166 -5.44 -19.63 8.47
C TYR A 166 -3.95 -20.02 8.53
N VAL A 167 -3.23 -19.94 7.41
CA VAL A 167 -1.78 -20.20 7.39
C VAL A 167 -1.04 -19.19 8.26
N TYR A 168 -1.38 -17.90 8.20
CA TYR A 168 -0.82 -16.87 9.07
C TYR A 168 -1.02 -17.17 10.56
N GLN A 169 -2.23 -17.58 10.98
CA GLN A 169 -2.53 -17.92 12.37
C GLN A 169 -1.73 -19.10 12.91
N ASN A 170 -1.19 -19.95 12.03
CA ASN A 170 -0.34 -21.08 12.38
C ASN A 170 1.17 -20.78 12.30
N ARG A 171 1.55 -19.51 12.06
CA ARG A 171 2.96 -19.08 12.08
C ARG A 171 3.40 -18.76 13.51
N ASP A 172 4.58 -19.24 13.87
CA ASP A 172 5.26 -18.90 15.12
C ASP A 172 6.09 -17.62 14.93
N ARG A 173 5.49 -16.46 15.22
CA ARG A 173 6.12 -15.14 15.05
C ARG A 173 7.01 -14.81 16.25
N ARG A 174 8.33 -14.83 16.02
CA ARG A 174 9.32 -14.72 17.09
C ARG A 174 9.91 -13.33 17.29
N PHE A 175 9.86 -12.46 16.26
CA PHE A 175 10.45 -11.11 16.29
C PHE A 175 11.89 -11.08 16.86
N GLY A 176 12.70 -12.10 16.57
CA GLY A 176 14.07 -12.24 17.09
C GLY A 176 14.21 -12.90 18.47
N GLY A 177 13.11 -13.26 19.15
CA GLY A 177 13.09 -14.02 20.41
C GLY A 177 13.10 -15.55 20.24
N LEU A 178 13.21 -16.27 21.35
CA LEU A 178 13.07 -17.73 21.40
C LEU A 178 11.61 -18.12 21.70
N SER A 179 11.06 -19.09 20.98
CA SER A 179 9.77 -19.70 21.33
C SER A 179 9.92 -20.64 22.53
N LYS A 180 8.88 -20.71 23.36
CA LYS A 180 8.78 -21.63 24.52
C LYS A 180 8.57 -23.07 24.05
#